data_AF-X6BG67-F1
#
_entry.id   AF-X6BG67-F1
#
_cell.length_a   1.000
_cell.length_b   1.000
_cell.length_c   1.000
_cell.angle_alpha   90.00
_cell.angle_beta   90.00
_cell.angle_gamma   90.00
#
_symmetry.space_group_name_H-M   'P 1'
#
loop_
_entity.id
_entity.type
_entity.pdbx_description
1 polymer ?
#
loop_
_entity_poly.entity_id
_entity_poly.type
_entity_poly.pdbx_seq_one_letter_code
_entity_poly.pdbx_strand_id
1 'polypeptide(L)'
;MPPSYVKPYVKRGKNDAVDAEAICEAVTRPTMRFVAMKSAEQQAALSLHRTRNLLVKQRTQLVNMIRGLLAEFGIDIPQGLERALRLAHQIAAKEATPEVPAMATQVLGLLCGQVLDTHVRLQAIDRSISALQRTDDVARRLSTIPGIGPVGATALAASVADPGQFRSGREFAAWLGLTPSQNSSGGKDRLGHITKMGDRYLSAYFAKTGQSFR
;
A
#
# COMPACT_ATOMS: atom_id res chain seq x y z
N MET A 1 -3.28 -15.94 -14.70
CA MET A 1 -4.39 -15.19 -15.33
C MET A 1 -5.09 -14.35 -14.27
N PRO A 2 -5.50 -13.09 -14.56
CA PRO A 2 -6.22 -12.25 -13.60
C PRO A 2 -7.57 -12.87 -13.18
N PRO A 3 -7.96 -12.87 -11.90
CA PRO A 3 -9.25 -13.42 -11.45
C PRO A 3 -10.47 -12.76 -12.11
N SER A 4 -10.38 -11.47 -12.42
CA SER A 4 -11.43 -10.74 -13.13
C SER A 4 -11.71 -11.27 -14.53
N TYR A 5 -10.72 -11.91 -15.18
CA TYR A 5 -10.87 -12.50 -16.51
C TYR A 5 -11.49 -13.90 -16.46
N VAL A 6 -11.47 -14.54 -15.29
CA VAL A 6 -12.14 -15.83 -15.04
C VAL A 6 -13.62 -15.62 -14.74
N LYS A 7 -13.97 -14.51 -14.06
CA LYS A 7 -15.33 -14.23 -13.59
C LYS A 7 -16.44 -14.41 -14.64
N PRO A 8 -16.28 -14.02 -15.93
CA PRO A 8 -17.30 -14.25 -16.95
C PRO A 8 -17.59 -15.73 -17.26
N TYR A 9 -16.68 -16.63 -16.91
CA TYR A 9 -16.77 -18.08 -17.18
C TYR A 9 -17.27 -18.88 -15.96
N VAL A 10 -17.47 -18.23 -14.80
CA VAL A 10 -17.95 -18.88 -13.58
C VAL A 10 -19.45 -19.17 -13.71
N LYS A 11 -19.81 -20.45 -13.74
CA LYS A 11 -21.21 -20.92 -13.77
C LYS A 11 -21.89 -20.68 -12.40
N ARG A 12 -23.22 -20.75 -12.36
CA ARG A 12 -24.01 -20.43 -11.15
C ARG A 12 -23.72 -21.44 -10.03
N GLY A 13 -23.46 -20.93 -8.83
CA GLY A 13 -23.16 -21.73 -7.63
C GLY A 13 -21.65 -21.77 -7.38
N LYS A 14 -21.23 -21.27 -6.21
CA LYS A 14 -19.81 -21.18 -5.87
C LYS A 14 -19.32 -22.49 -5.27
N ASN A 15 -18.50 -23.23 -6.02
CA ASN A 15 -17.73 -24.35 -5.51
C ASN A 15 -16.39 -24.46 -6.26
N ASP A 16 -15.41 -25.17 -5.68
CA ASP A 16 -14.05 -25.23 -6.22
C ASP A 16 -13.99 -25.91 -7.61
N ALA A 17 -14.90 -26.84 -7.89
CA ALA A 17 -14.99 -27.51 -9.18
C ALA A 17 -15.41 -26.56 -10.32
N VAL A 18 -16.40 -25.69 -10.06
CA VAL A 18 -16.87 -24.67 -10.99
C VAL A 18 -15.79 -23.59 -11.20
N ASP A 19 -15.07 -23.20 -10.14
CA ASP A 19 -13.96 -22.26 -10.26
C ASP A 19 -12.81 -22.86 -11.11
N ALA A 20 -12.48 -24.15 -10.93
CA ALA A 20 -11.50 -24.84 -11.74
C ALA A 20 -11.93 -24.97 -13.22
N GLU A 21 -13.19 -25.31 -13.48
CA GLU A 21 -13.74 -25.38 -14.84
C GLU A 21 -13.68 -24.01 -15.54
N ALA A 22 -14.07 -22.94 -14.83
CA ALA A 22 -14.01 -21.58 -15.35
C ALA A 22 -12.58 -21.15 -15.68
N ILE A 23 -11.59 -21.55 -14.87
CA ILE A 23 -10.17 -21.31 -15.16
C ILE A 23 -9.76 -22.07 -16.43
N CYS A 24 -10.08 -23.37 -16.52
CA CYS A 24 -9.76 -24.18 -17.70
C CYS A 24 -10.37 -23.58 -18.98
N GLU A 25 -11.62 -23.15 -18.94
CA GLU A 25 -12.28 -22.52 -20.08
C GLU A 25 -11.61 -21.20 -20.47
N ALA A 26 -11.35 -20.33 -19.48
CA ALA A 26 -10.73 -19.03 -19.71
C ALA A 26 -9.30 -19.17 -20.30
N VAL A 27 -8.52 -20.16 -19.86
CA VAL A 27 -7.15 -20.42 -20.36
C VAL A 27 -7.12 -20.73 -21.87
N THR A 28 -8.19 -21.31 -22.43
CA THR A 28 -8.25 -21.63 -23.87
C THR A 28 -8.42 -20.41 -24.78
N ARG A 29 -8.72 -19.23 -24.22
CA ARG A 29 -9.03 -18.04 -25.03
C ARG A 29 -7.76 -17.50 -25.70
N PRO A 30 -7.73 -17.31 -27.04
CA PRO A 30 -6.52 -16.88 -27.76
C PRO A 30 -5.96 -15.51 -27.32
N THR A 31 -6.82 -14.65 -26.78
CA THR A 31 -6.46 -13.31 -26.30
C THR A 31 -6.13 -13.29 -24.80
N MET A 32 -6.06 -14.45 -24.15
CA MET A 32 -5.87 -14.54 -22.71
C MET A 32 -4.49 -14.03 -22.29
N ARG A 33 -4.47 -13.19 -21.26
CA ARG A 33 -3.24 -12.65 -20.69
C ARG A 33 -2.89 -13.38 -19.39
N PHE A 34 -1.66 -13.87 -19.34
CA PHE A 34 -1.12 -14.50 -18.15
C PHE A 34 -0.31 -13.48 -17.35
N VAL A 35 -0.25 -13.70 -16.03
CA VAL A 35 0.57 -12.89 -15.14
C VAL A 35 1.81 -13.71 -14.88
N ALA A 36 2.99 -13.14 -15.10
CA ALA A 36 4.26 -13.82 -14.83
C ALA A 36 4.31 -14.28 -13.35
N MET A 37 4.79 -15.50 -13.14
CA MET A 37 4.99 -16.03 -11.79
C MET A 37 6.12 -15.26 -11.11
N LYS A 38 5.86 -14.78 -9.89
CA LYS A 38 6.87 -14.10 -9.08
C LYS A 38 7.74 -15.14 -8.40
N SER A 39 9.05 -14.89 -8.35
CA SER A 39 9.98 -15.71 -7.56
C SER A 39 9.65 -15.63 -6.06
N ALA A 40 10.18 -16.57 -5.28
CA ALA A 40 10.01 -16.56 -3.82
C ALA A 40 10.56 -15.26 -3.20
N GLU A 41 11.68 -14.77 -3.73
CA GLU A 41 12.34 -13.53 -3.31
C GLU A 41 11.48 -12.31 -3.63
N GLN A 42 10.87 -12.26 -4.82
CA GLN A 42 9.93 -11.20 -5.19
C GLN A 42 8.69 -11.23 -4.29
N GLN A 43 8.16 -12.41 -3.95
CA GLN A 43 7.03 -12.54 -3.02
C GLN A 43 7.41 -12.11 -1.60
N ALA A 44 8.62 -12.41 -1.14
CA ALA A 44 9.15 -11.97 0.15
C ALA A 44 9.30 -10.43 0.20
N ALA A 45 9.86 -9.83 -0.85
CA ALA A 45 9.96 -8.38 -0.99
C ALA A 45 8.57 -7.71 -0.95
N LEU A 46 7.58 -8.25 -1.66
CA LEU A 46 6.21 -7.74 -1.60
C LEU A 46 5.58 -7.89 -0.21
N SER A 47 5.94 -8.93 0.53
CA SER A 47 5.48 -9.11 1.91
C SER A 47 6.03 -8.02 2.83
N LEU A 48 7.28 -7.59 2.66
CA LEU A 48 7.82 -6.41 3.37
C LEU A 48 6.98 -5.15 3.10
N HIS A 49 6.64 -4.90 1.84
CA HIS A 49 5.83 -3.74 1.45
C HIS A 49 4.41 -3.78 2.02
N ARG A 50 3.77 -4.96 2.02
CA ARG A 50 2.44 -5.15 2.63
C ARG A 50 2.48 -4.92 4.14
N THR A 51 3.47 -5.48 4.82
CA THR A 51 3.67 -5.27 6.27
C THR A 51 3.92 -3.80 6.59
N ARG A 52 4.77 -3.12 5.81
CA ARG A 52 4.97 -1.67 5.94
C ARG A 52 3.65 -0.90 5.85
N ASN A 53 2.83 -1.21 4.85
CA ASN A 53 1.53 -0.55 4.65
C ASN A 53 0.59 -0.79 5.83
N LEU A 54 0.55 -2.02 6.36
CA LEU A 54 -0.23 -2.36 7.54
C LEU A 54 0.22 -1.54 8.76
N LEU A 55 1.52 -1.51 9.05
CA LEU A 55 2.08 -0.78 10.20
C LEU A 55 1.85 0.73 10.08
N VAL A 56 1.96 1.31 8.87
CA VAL A 56 1.63 2.73 8.63
C VAL A 56 0.16 3.01 8.98
N LYS A 57 -0.77 2.15 8.54
CA LYS A 57 -2.20 2.31 8.83
C LYS A 57 -2.50 2.16 10.31
N GLN A 58 -1.94 1.13 10.96
CA GLN A 58 -2.10 0.91 12.40
C GLN A 58 -1.56 2.09 13.21
N ARG A 59 -0.37 2.60 12.88
CA ARG A 59 0.19 3.78 13.53
C ARG A 59 -0.73 4.99 13.39
N THR A 60 -1.24 5.26 12.19
CA THR A 60 -2.18 6.36 11.97
C THR A 60 -3.49 6.16 12.74
N GLN A 61 -4.02 4.95 12.78
CA GLN A 61 -5.22 4.61 13.54
C GLN A 61 -5.02 4.86 15.04
N LEU A 62 -3.89 4.41 15.61
CA LEU A 62 -3.55 4.64 17.01
C LEU A 62 -3.39 6.12 17.33
N VAL A 63 -2.67 6.87 16.48
CA VAL A 63 -2.55 8.33 16.64
C VAL A 63 -3.91 9.01 16.61
N ASN A 64 -4.79 8.62 15.68
CA ASN A 64 -6.13 9.21 15.59
C ASN A 64 -7.00 8.83 16.80
N MET A 65 -6.86 7.62 17.34
CA MET A 65 -7.55 7.20 18.56
C MET A 65 -7.10 8.03 19.77
N ILE A 66 -5.79 8.22 19.94
CA ILE A 66 -5.21 9.05 21.00
C ILE A 66 -5.74 10.49 20.88
N ARG A 67 -5.77 11.05 19.67
CA ARG A 67 -6.34 12.38 19.41
C ARG A 67 -7.83 12.45 19.77
N GLY A 68 -8.62 11.47 19.36
CA GLY A 68 -10.05 11.42 19.65
C GLY A 68 -10.32 11.40 21.15
N LEU A 69 -9.63 10.53 21.89
CA LEU A 69 -9.79 10.43 23.34
C LEU A 69 -9.41 11.74 24.06
N LEU A 70 -8.30 12.38 23.67
CA LEU A 70 -7.90 13.64 24.28
C LEU A 70 -8.86 14.79 23.94
N ALA A 71 -9.43 14.79 22.73
CA ALA A 71 -10.43 15.77 22.33
C ALA A 71 -11.74 15.67 23.14
N GLU A 72 -12.14 14.48 23.59
CA GLU A 72 -13.29 14.29 24.50
C GLU A 72 -13.11 15.04 25.84
N PHE A 73 -11.86 15.27 26.25
CA PHE A 73 -11.52 16.05 27.44
C PHE A 73 -11.11 17.50 27.12
N GLY A 74 -11.34 17.97 25.89
CA GLY A 74 -11.00 19.34 25.48
C GLY A 74 -9.51 19.58 25.23
N ILE A 75 -8.69 18.52 25.18
CA ILE A 75 -7.24 18.62 24.92
C ILE A 75 -6.99 18.42 23.42
N ASP A 76 -6.65 19.50 22.73
CA ASP A 76 -6.29 19.42 21.31
C ASP A 76 -4.81 19.09 21.11
N ILE A 77 -4.52 18.15 20.20
CA ILE A 77 -3.16 17.76 19.85
C ILE A 77 -2.87 18.28 18.44
N PRO A 78 -1.82 19.11 18.26
CA PRO A 78 -1.46 19.63 16.97
C PRO A 78 -1.30 18.53 15.92
N GLN A 79 -1.71 18.85 14.69
CA GLN A 79 -1.49 17.98 13.55
C GLN A 79 0.00 17.71 13.33
N GLY A 80 0.30 16.51 12.82
CA GLY A 80 1.66 16.04 12.58
C GLY A 80 1.96 14.76 13.33
N LEU A 81 2.66 13.83 12.66
CA LEU A 81 3.04 12.55 13.24
C LEU A 81 4.09 12.72 14.34
N GLU A 82 5.12 13.55 14.09
CA GLU A 82 6.22 13.74 15.03
C GLU A 82 5.73 14.29 16.38
N ARG A 83 4.83 15.28 16.32
CA ARG A 83 4.21 15.88 17.52
C ARG A 83 3.41 14.84 18.31
N ALA A 84 2.63 14.02 17.62
CA ALA A 84 1.87 12.94 18.26
C ALA A 84 2.77 11.89 18.91
N LEU A 85 3.87 11.49 18.26
CA LEU A 85 4.84 10.54 18.80
C LEU A 85 5.59 11.11 20.01
N ARG A 86 5.93 12.40 19.97
CA ARG A 86 6.58 13.09 21.09
C ARG A 86 5.68 13.10 22.32
N LEU A 87 4.41 13.46 22.15
CA LEU A 87 3.42 13.40 23.23
C LEU A 87 3.25 11.97 23.76
N ALA A 88 3.14 10.99 22.85
CA ALA A 88 3.02 9.58 23.25
C ALA A 88 4.23 9.13 24.08
N HIS A 89 5.44 9.57 23.72
CA HIS A 89 6.65 9.31 24.49
C HIS A 89 6.59 9.92 25.89
N GLN A 90 6.21 11.19 26.00
CA GLN A 90 6.08 11.88 27.29
C GLN A 90 5.04 11.23 28.21
N ILE A 91 3.90 10.81 27.67
CA ILE A 91 2.84 10.11 28.42
C ILE A 91 3.35 8.72 28.85
N ALA A 92 3.98 7.96 27.94
CA ALA A 92 4.50 6.63 28.25
C ALA A 92 5.64 6.65 29.28
N ALA A 93 6.48 7.69 29.25
CA ALA A 93 7.56 7.93 30.20
C ALA A 93 7.07 8.52 31.54
N LYS A 94 5.77 8.82 31.67
CA LYS A 94 5.17 9.53 32.81
C LYS A 94 5.76 10.92 33.07
N GLU A 95 6.31 11.55 32.03
CA GLU A 95 6.83 12.92 32.05
C GLU A 95 5.74 13.96 31.80
N ALA A 96 4.65 13.55 31.14
CA ALA A 96 3.45 14.36 30.96
C ALA A 96 2.22 13.59 31.43
N THR A 97 1.43 14.22 32.29
CA THR A 97 0.11 13.74 32.69
C THR A 97 -0.94 14.68 32.13
N PRO A 98 -1.67 14.29 31.08
CA PRO A 98 -2.79 15.07 30.58
C PRO A 98 -3.79 15.30 31.73
N GLU A 99 -4.46 16.45 31.74
CA GLU A 99 -5.52 16.78 32.71
C GLU A 99 -6.78 15.96 32.41
N VAL A 100 -6.70 14.64 32.63
CA VAL A 100 -7.76 13.67 32.36
C VAL A 100 -7.93 12.73 33.56
N PRO A 101 -9.10 12.09 33.73
CA PRO A 101 -9.32 11.13 34.80
C PRO A 101 -8.30 9.99 34.77
N ALA A 102 -7.97 9.42 35.94
CA ALA A 102 -6.94 8.38 36.07
C ALA A 102 -7.16 7.17 35.14
N MET A 103 -8.42 6.78 34.92
CA MET A 103 -8.78 5.71 33.99
C MET A 103 -8.43 6.07 32.53
N ALA A 104 -8.65 7.32 32.11
CA ALA A 104 -8.27 7.79 30.78
C ALA A 104 -6.75 7.82 30.63
N THR A 105 -6.01 8.25 31.65
CA THR A 105 -4.53 8.20 31.66
C THR A 105 -4.00 6.78 31.46
N GLN A 106 -4.60 5.77 32.09
CA GLN A 106 -4.23 4.36 31.91
C GLN A 106 -4.46 3.89 30.46
N VAL A 107 -5.63 4.18 29.90
CA VAL A 107 -5.96 3.82 28.51
C VAL A 107 -5.04 4.52 27.51
N LEU A 108 -4.77 5.82 27.71
CA LEU A 108 -3.83 6.58 26.91
C LEU A 108 -2.42 6.00 26.99
N GLY A 109 -1.96 5.58 28.17
CA GLY A 109 -0.67 4.94 28.36
C GLY A 109 -0.51 3.67 27.51
N LEU A 110 -1.54 2.81 27.46
CA LEU A 110 -1.54 1.60 26.62
C LEU A 110 -1.43 1.94 25.13
N LEU A 111 -2.23 2.90 24.65
CA LEU A 111 -2.21 3.33 23.24
C LEU A 111 -0.88 4.01 22.88
N CYS A 112 -0.32 4.82 23.78
CA CYS A 112 0.97 5.47 23.61
C CYS A 112 2.11 4.45 23.51
N GLY A 113 2.14 3.44 24.39
CA GLY A 113 3.10 2.34 24.28
C GLY A 113 2.98 1.60 22.94
N GLN A 114 1.76 1.27 22.52
CA GLN A 114 1.52 0.55 21.27
C GLN A 114 1.93 1.36 20.03
N VAL A 115 1.67 2.67 20.00
CA VAL A 115 2.04 3.51 18.84
C VAL A 115 3.55 3.69 18.72
N LEU A 116 4.27 3.73 19.84
CA LEU A 116 5.74 3.78 19.87
C LEU A 116 6.35 2.46 19.40
N ASP A 117 5.87 1.30 19.88
CA ASP A 117 6.32 -0.02 19.41
C ASP A 117 6.05 -0.20 17.90
N THR A 118 4.84 0.16 17.46
CA THR A 118 4.47 0.13 16.03
C THR A 118 5.40 1.02 15.20
N HIS A 119 5.78 2.19 15.72
CA HIS A 119 6.71 3.09 15.06
C HIS A 119 8.11 2.47 14.92
N VAL A 120 8.65 1.85 15.97
CA VAL A 120 9.95 1.17 15.95
C VAL A 120 9.96 0.02 14.94
N ARG A 121 8.92 -0.82 14.93
CA ARG A 121 8.79 -1.91 13.96
C ARG A 121 8.71 -1.40 12.52
N LEU A 122 8.00 -0.30 12.29
CA LEU A 122 7.93 0.33 10.97
C LEU A 122 9.31 0.84 10.53
N GLN A 123 10.08 1.48 11.42
CA GLN A 123 11.46 1.88 11.11
C GLN A 123 12.35 0.68 10.78
N ALA A 124 12.16 -0.47 11.43
CA ALA A 124 12.90 -1.69 11.09
C ALA A 124 12.57 -2.17 9.67
N ILE A 125 11.29 -2.17 9.28
CA ILE A 125 10.88 -2.50 7.90
C ILE A 125 11.44 -1.48 6.89
N ASP A 126 11.45 -0.19 7.21
CA ASP A 126 12.05 0.84 6.36
C ASP A 126 13.56 0.62 6.14
N ARG A 127 14.28 0.17 7.18
CA ARG A 127 15.69 -0.25 7.05
C ARG A 127 15.85 -1.47 6.15
N SER A 128 15.00 -2.48 6.29
CA SER A 128 15.03 -3.68 5.42
C SER A 128 14.76 -3.34 3.95
N ILE A 129 13.80 -2.45 3.68
CA ILE A 129 13.54 -1.96 2.31
C ILE A 129 14.75 -1.22 1.75
N SER A 130 15.39 -0.37 2.58
CA SER A 130 16.60 0.34 2.17
C SER A 130 17.78 -0.60 1.91
N ALA A 131 17.90 -1.68 2.67
CA ALA A 131 18.90 -2.72 2.43
C ALA A 131 18.63 -3.47 1.12
N LEU A 132 17.38 -3.89 0.90
CA LEU A 132 16.96 -4.54 -0.35
C LEU A 132 17.25 -3.68 -1.58
N GLN A 133 16.98 -2.38 -1.50
CA GLN A 133 17.27 -1.45 -2.59
C GLN A 133 18.76 -1.44 -2.97
N ARG A 134 19.68 -1.58 -2.00
CA ARG A 134 21.13 -1.56 -2.27
C ARG A 134 21.59 -2.85 -2.96
N THR A 135 20.97 -3.98 -2.63
CA THR A 135 21.36 -5.30 -3.17
C THR A 135 20.67 -5.64 -4.49
N ASP A 136 19.59 -4.96 -4.86
CA ASP A 136 18.83 -5.20 -6.09
C ASP A 136 19.22 -4.18 -7.19
N ASP A 137 19.84 -4.67 -8.26
CA ASP A 137 20.31 -3.86 -9.40
C ASP A 137 19.18 -3.08 -10.09
N VAL A 138 17.99 -3.69 -10.22
CA VAL A 138 16.82 -3.06 -10.83
C VAL A 138 16.32 -1.96 -9.92
N ALA A 139 16.20 -2.21 -8.61
CA ALA A 139 15.79 -1.21 -7.64
C ALA A 139 16.80 -0.04 -7.55
N ARG A 140 18.11 -0.30 -7.63
CA ARG A 140 19.12 0.77 -7.69
C ARG A 140 18.91 1.66 -8.90
N ARG A 141 18.74 1.08 -10.10
CA ARG A 141 18.48 1.83 -11.34
C ARG A 141 17.17 2.60 -11.28
N LEU A 142 16.10 2.00 -10.77
CA LEU A 142 14.80 2.69 -10.61
C LEU A 142 14.90 3.87 -9.64
N SER A 143 15.75 3.78 -8.61
CA SER A 143 15.95 4.85 -7.64
C SER A 143 16.68 6.08 -8.20
N THR A 144 17.29 6.00 -9.39
CA THR A 144 17.89 7.17 -10.04
C THR A 144 16.85 8.07 -10.72
N ILE A 145 15.62 7.58 -10.87
CA ILE A 145 14.52 8.36 -11.45
C ILE A 145 14.04 9.37 -10.39
N PRO A 146 14.01 10.67 -10.70
CA PRO A 146 13.51 11.68 -9.77
C PRO A 146 12.13 11.32 -9.23
N GLY A 147 11.99 11.29 -7.91
CA GLY A 147 10.74 10.92 -7.23
C GLY A 147 10.54 9.44 -6.94
N ILE A 148 11.41 8.56 -7.44
CA ILE A 148 11.36 7.14 -7.08
C ILE A 148 12.40 6.90 -5.98
N GLY A 149 11.92 6.88 -4.73
CA GLY A 149 12.75 6.52 -3.59
C GLY A 149 12.83 4.99 -3.39
N PRO A 150 13.57 4.51 -2.37
CA PRO A 150 13.78 3.08 -2.13
C PRO A 150 12.49 2.28 -2.06
N VAL A 151 11.46 2.81 -1.38
CA VAL A 151 10.15 2.17 -1.26
C VAL A 151 9.48 1.96 -2.62
N GLY A 152 9.52 2.96 -3.50
CA GLY A 152 8.92 2.87 -4.84
C GLY A 152 9.72 1.93 -5.74
N ALA A 153 11.05 2.05 -5.71
CA ALA A 153 11.94 1.27 -6.53
C ALA A 153 11.86 -0.24 -6.23
N THR A 154 11.97 -0.65 -4.97
CA THR A 154 11.91 -2.07 -4.59
C THR A 154 10.52 -2.65 -4.82
N ALA A 155 9.46 -1.86 -4.62
CA ALA A 155 8.10 -2.30 -4.88
C ALA A 155 7.87 -2.55 -6.38
N LEU A 156 8.36 -1.64 -7.24
CA LEU A 156 8.31 -1.83 -8.69
C LEU A 156 9.09 -3.07 -9.13
N ALA A 157 10.34 -3.20 -8.69
CA ALA A 157 11.19 -4.34 -9.00
C ALA A 157 10.57 -5.68 -8.57
N ALA A 158 9.95 -5.72 -7.39
CA ALA A 158 9.30 -6.93 -6.87
C ALA A 158 7.93 -7.21 -7.52
N SER A 159 7.20 -6.17 -7.95
CA SER A 159 5.87 -6.33 -8.55
C SER A 159 5.92 -6.75 -10.02
N VAL A 160 6.97 -6.33 -10.76
CA VAL A 160 7.14 -6.61 -12.19
C VAL A 160 8.10 -7.79 -12.38
N ALA A 161 7.55 -9.00 -12.51
CA ALA A 161 8.35 -10.21 -12.73
C ALA A 161 8.94 -10.30 -14.15
N ASP A 162 8.22 -9.80 -15.15
CA ASP A 162 8.68 -9.75 -16.54
C ASP A 162 8.29 -8.41 -17.16
N PRO A 163 9.23 -7.48 -17.42
CA PRO A 163 8.96 -6.22 -18.10
C PRO A 163 8.44 -6.41 -19.54
N GLY A 164 8.81 -7.51 -20.21
CA GLY A 164 8.42 -7.83 -21.59
C GLY A 164 6.92 -8.06 -21.78
N GLN A 165 6.16 -8.25 -20.69
CA GLN A 165 4.71 -8.37 -20.73
C GLN A 165 4.00 -7.07 -21.16
N PHE A 166 4.70 -5.93 -21.15
CA PHE A 166 4.15 -4.62 -21.51
C PHE A 166 4.67 -4.19 -22.89
N ARG A 167 3.75 -3.87 -23.80
CA ARG A 167 4.04 -3.40 -25.16
C ARG A 167 4.48 -1.94 -25.19
N SER A 168 4.14 -1.17 -24.15
CA SER A 168 4.49 0.25 -24.05
C SER A 168 4.44 0.75 -22.60
N GLY A 169 5.07 1.90 -22.34
CA GLY A 169 4.96 2.59 -21.05
C GLY A 169 3.53 3.01 -20.69
N ARG A 170 2.66 3.26 -21.68
CA ARG A 170 1.23 3.53 -21.45
C ARG A 170 0.51 2.30 -20.89
N GLU A 171 0.81 1.12 -21.43
CA GLU A 171 0.25 -0.13 -20.93
C GLU A 171 0.75 -0.44 -19.52
N PHE A 172 2.02 -0.15 -19.25
CA PHE A 172 2.57 -0.23 -17.90
C PHE A 172 1.90 0.73 -16.91
N ALA A 173 1.68 1.99 -17.30
CA ALA A 173 0.97 2.96 -16.48
C ALA A 173 -0.50 2.55 -16.22
N ALA A 174 -1.17 1.94 -17.20
CA ALA A 174 -2.51 1.40 -17.03
C ALA A 174 -2.52 0.22 -16.04
N TRP A 175 -1.53 -0.67 -16.12
CA TRP A 175 -1.36 -1.78 -15.18
C TRP A 175 -1.09 -1.31 -13.74
N LEU A 176 -0.32 -0.23 -13.57
CA LEU A 176 -0.13 0.43 -12.27
C LEU A 176 -1.40 1.13 -11.76
N GLY A 177 -2.46 1.22 -12.57
CA GLY A 177 -3.68 1.95 -12.23
C GLY A 177 -3.46 3.46 -12.19
N LEU A 178 -2.56 4.00 -13.01
CA LEU A 178 -2.24 5.44 -13.10
C LEU A 178 -2.94 6.12 -14.28
N THR A 179 -3.62 5.37 -15.14
CA THR A 179 -4.38 5.94 -16.26
C THR A 179 -5.87 6.13 -15.91
N PRO A 180 -6.49 7.25 -16.33
CA PRO A 180 -7.92 7.44 -16.22
C PRO A 180 -8.70 6.39 -17.03
N SER A 181 -9.85 5.95 -16.52
CA SER A 181 -10.73 5.01 -17.25
C SER A 181 -11.21 5.65 -18.55
N GLN A 182 -11.16 4.94 -19.67
CA GLN A 182 -11.79 5.42 -20.91
C GLN A 182 -13.19 4.81 -21.01
N ASN A 183 -14.22 5.65 -21.00
CA ASN A 183 -15.59 5.25 -21.29
C ASN A 183 -15.97 5.81 -22.65
N SER A 184 -15.96 4.96 -23.67
CA SER A 184 -16.36 5.32 -25.03
C SER A 184 -17.67 4.61 -25.35
N SER A 185 -18.75 5.37 -25.48
CA SER A 185 -20.02 4.89 -26.02
C SER A 185 -20.57 5.88 -27.05
N GLY A 186 -21.11 5.37 -28.16
CA GLY A 186 -21.72 6.20 -29.20
C GLY A 186 -20.77 7.22 -29.87
N GLY A 187 -19.50 6.87 -30.11
CA GLY A 187 -18.54 7.72 -30.82
C GLY A 187 -18.01 8.93 -30.04
N LYS A 188 -18.29 9.03 -28.73
CA LYS A 188 -17.73 10.09 -27.86
C LYS A 188 -16.78 9.47 -26.84
N ASP A 189 -15.52 9.88 -26.90
CA ASP A 189 -14.51 9.50 -25.91
C ASP A 189 -14.65 10.38 -24.66
N ARG A 190 -14.87 9.76 -23.49
CA ARG A 190 -14.80 10.43 -22.19
C ARG A 190 -13.74 9.76 -21.32
N LEU A 191 -12.76 10.54 -20.88
CA LEU A 191 -11.82 10.14 -19.83
C LEU A 191 -12.50 10.31 -18.47
N GLY A 192 -12.55 9.23 -17.70
CA GLY A 192 -13.08 9.16 -16.34
C GLY A 192 -11.99 9.17 -15.27
N HIS A 193 -12.29 8.69 -14.07
CA HIS A 193 -11.35 8.72 -12.95
C HIS A 193 -10.21 7.70 -13.09
N ILE A 194 -9.09 7.94 -12.39
CA ILE A 194 -8.00 6.97 -12.25
C ILE A 194 -8.57 5.66 -11.69
N THR A 195 -8.36 4.56 -12.41
CA THR A 195 -8.92 3.25 -12.03
C THR A 195 -8.22 2.68 -10.79
N LYS A 196 -8.97 2.16 -9.82
CA LYS A 196 -8.42 1.46 -8.63
C LYS A 196 -8.04 -0.01 -8.91
N MET A 197 -7.85 -0.36 -10.19
CA MET A 197 -7.69 -1.74 -10.66
C MET A 197 -6.23 -2.21 -10.68
N GLY A 198 -5.26 -1.29 -10.49
CA GLY A 198 -3.84 -1.62 -10.37
C GLY A 198 -3.43 -2.07 -8.96
N ASP A 199 -2.12 -2.30 -8.78
CA ASP A 199 -1.54 -2.58 -7.46
C ASP A 199 -1.76 -1.38 -6.53
N ARG A 200 -2.72 -1.52 -5.60
CA ARG A 200 -3.12 -0.44 -4.66
C ARG A 200 -1.95 0.11 -3.85
N TYR A 201 -0.91 -0.68 -3.58
CA TYR A 201 0.27 -0.21 -2.88
C TYR A 201 1.07 0.74 -3.75
N LEU A 202 1.33 0.36 -5.00
CA LEU A 202 2.04 1.19 -5.98
C LEU A 202 1.22 2.42 -6.39
N SER A 203 -0.08 2.27 -6.69
CA SER A 203 -0.93 3.41 -7.06
C SER A 203 -0.99 4.45 -5.92
N ALA A 204 -1.09 3.99 -4.66
CA ALA A 204 -1.08 4.89 -3.50
C ALA A 204 0.27 5.55 -3.27
N TYR A 205 1.38 4.87 -3.58
CA TYR A 205 2.72 5.46 -3.52
C TYR A 205 2.84 6.59 -4.56
N PHE A 206 2.59 6.31 -5.84
CA PHE A 206 2.74 7.30 -6.91
C PHE A 206 1.78 8.48 -6.78
N ALA A 207 0.56 8.27 -6.28
CA ALA A 207 -0.36 9.37 -6.00
C ALA A 207 0.20 10.36 -4.96
N LYS A 208 0.90 9.86 -3.93
CA LYS A 208 1.56 10.71 -2.92
C LYS A 208 2.80 11.39 -3.48
N THR A 209 3.63 10.66 -4.23
CA THR A 209 4.85 11.22 -4.78
C THR A 209 4.57 12.30 -5.82
N GLY A 210 3.57 12.11 -6.69
CA GLY A 210 3.18 13.11 -7.69
C GLY A 210 2.65 14.43 -7.12
N GLN A 211 2.17 14.44 -5.87
CA GLN A 211 1.79 15.67 -5.17
C GLN A 211 2.99 16.44 -4.60
N SER A 212 4.14 15.79 -4.40
CA SER A 212 5.37 16.44 -3.90
C SER A 212 6.21 17.12 -4.98
N PHE A 213 5.86 16.99 -6.27
CA PHE A 213 6.54 17.61 -7.42
C PHE A 213 5.78 18.81 -8.01
N ARG A 214 4.76 19.31 -7.32
CA ARG A 214 4.03 20.52 -7.69
C ARG A 214 4.35 21.66 -6.73
#